data_AF-A0A7I7LIK2-F1
#
_entry.id   AF-A0A7I7LIK2-F1
#
_cell.length_a   1.000
_cell.length_b   1.000
_cell.length_c   1.000
_cell.angle_alpha   90.00
_cell.angle_beta   90.00
_cell.angle_gamma   90.00
#
_symmetry.space_group_name_H-M   'P 1'
#
loop_
_entity.id
_entity.type
_entity.pdbx_description
1 polymer ?
#
loop_
_entity_poly.entity_id
_entity_poly.type
_entity_poly.pdbx_seq_one_letter_code
_entity_poly.pdbx_strand_id
1 'polypeptide(L)'
;MANFAVLPPEINSLLMFSRVGSAPMLDAAAAWQGLAAELGSASSSFWALTSGVAGQAWQGPASEAMAASARSYVGFLSAAAAQAQEAAGGARAVAGAFETARAAIVHPLAVAANRSAIVQLVRSNFLGLNAVAIMAAEGEYDQMWATDVSAMTGYHAGASAAAAQLLPAQNALRDFLHSLPNLGIGNKGNANLGNGNTGNSNLGSGNTGSGNLPIPWFRANSTIWASATRVRRTSASGTRAS
;
A
#
# COMPACT_ATOMS: atom_id res chain seq x y z
N MET A 1 -7.87 -7.93 -11.91
CA MET A 1 -6.72 -8.84 -11.80
C MET A 1 -5.84 -8.64 -13.02
N ALA A 2 -4.57 -8.28 -12.83
CA ALA A 2 -3.61 -8.29 -13.93
C ALA A 2 -3.37 -9.75 -14.32
N ASN A 3 -3.58 -10.11 -15.59
CA ASN A 3 -3.30 -11.45 -16.08
C ASN A 3 -1.93 -11.43 -16.78
N PHE A 4 -0.87 -11.80 -16.07
CA PHE A 4 0.48 -11.85 -16.65
C PHE A 4 0.65 -12.97 -17.66
N ALA A 5 -0.20 -14.00 -17.58
CA ALA A 5 -0.19 -15.14 -18.49
C ALA A 5 -0.71 -14.83 -19.90
N VAL A 6 -1.19 -13.62 -20.19
CA VAL A 6 -1.52 -13.19 -21.56
C VAL A 6 -0.50 -12.19 -22.12
N LEU A 7 0.51 -11.82 -21.33
CA LEU A 7 1.59 -10.93 -21.76
C LEU A 7 2.79 -11.79 -22.17
N PRO A 8 3.41 -11.52 -23.34
CA PRO A 8 4.61 -12.25 -23.75
C PRO A 8 5.82 -11.85 -22.89
N PRO A 9 6.90 -12.66 -22.88
CA PRO A 9 8.12 -12.40 -22.11
C PRO A 9 8.68 -11.00 -22.31
N GLU A 10 8.69 -10.47 -23.54
CA GLU A 10 9.20 -9.13 -23.83
C GLU A 10 8.52 -8.06 -22.98
N ILE A 11 7.20 -8.18 -22.80
CA ILE A 11 6.42 -7.22 -22.04
C ILE A 11 6.59 -7.42 -20.54
N ASN A 12 6.52 -8.66 -20.05
CA ASN A 12 6.71 -8.95 -18.63
C ASN A 12 8.10 -8.53 -18.15
N SER A 13 9.15 -8.92 -18.88
CA SER A 13 10.53 -8.52 -18.65
C SER A 13 10.68 -6.99 -18.66
N LEU A 14 10.19 -6.29 -19.69
CA LEU A 14 10.29 -4.82 -19.77
C LEU A 14 9.55 -4.10 -18.63
N LEU A 15 8.39 -4.60 -18.21
CA LEU A 15 7.64 -4.02 -17.09
C LEU A 15 8.41 -4.06 -15.76
N MET A 16 9.27 -5.05 -15.58
CA MET A 16 10.12 -5.17 -14.40
C MET A 16 11.34 -4.24 -14.46
N PHE A 17 12.01 -4.16 -15.62
CA PHE A 17 13.26 -3.41 -15.76
C PHE A 17 13.10 -1.91 -16.08
N SER A 18 11.93 -1.45 -16.52
CA SER A 18 11.69 -0.03 -16.87
C SER A 18 11.25 0.86 -15.70
N ARG A 19 11.10 0.29 -14.49
CA ARG A 19 10.59 1.01 -13.32
C ARG A 19 11.72 1.59 -12.46
N VAL A 20 11.36 2.55 -11.61
CA VAL A 20 12.25 3.30 -10.69
C VAL A 20 12.94 2.39 -9.63
N GLY A 21 12.64 1.09 -9.63
CA GLY A 21 13.22 0.12 -8.69
C GLY A 21 12.57 0.17 -7.31
N SER A 22 13.23 -0.46 -6.32
CA SER A 22 12.74 -0.55 -4.94
C SER A 22 13.08 0.65 -4.06
N ALA A 23 14.03 1.50 -4.45
CA ALA A 23 14.53 2.60 -3.61
C ALA A 23 13.43 3.55 -3.10
N PRO A 24 12.48 4.05 -3.92
CA PRO A 24 11.40 4.91 -3.43
C PRO A 24 10.51 4.23 -2.38
N MET A 25 10.35 2.90 -2.46
CA MET A 25 9.57 2.14 -1.48
C MET A 25 10.34 1.99 -0.16
N LEU A 26 11.66 1.84 -0.22
CA LEU A 26 12.52 1.81 0.97
C LEU A 26 12.59 3.18 1.65
N ASP A 27 12.63 4.27 0.87
CA ASP A 27 12.54 5.64 1.40
C ASP A 27 11.19 5.86 2.10
N ALA A 28 10.09 5.40 1.50
CA ALA A 28 8.78 5.43 2.14
C ALA A 28 8.76 4.62 3.44
N ALA A 29 9.39 3.45 3.48
CA ALA A 29 9.51 2.66 4.71
C ALA A 29 10.28 3.41 5.81
N ALA A 30 11.37 4.10 5.46
CA ALA A 30 12.13 4.91 6.39
C ALA A 30 11.30 6.10 6.92
N ALA A 31 10.55 6.78 6.04
CA ALA A 31 9.66 7.87 6.44
C ALA A 31 8.56 7.41 7.40
N TRP A 32 7.92 6.27 7.13
CA TRP A 32 6.92 5.68 8.04
C TRP A 32 7.52 5.28 9.39
N GLN A 33 8.74 4.75 9.39
CA GLN A 33 9.45 4.43 10.64
C GLN A 33 9.79 5.70 11.43
N GLY A 34 10.23 6.77 10.77
CA GLY A 34 10.45 8.07 11.40
C GLY A 34 9.18 8.62 12.03
N LEU A 35 8.06 8.58 11.31
CA LEU A 35 6.76 8.98 11.84
C LEU A 35 6.35 8.18 13.08
N ALA A 36 6.57 6.86 13.08
CA ALA A 36 6.29 6.04 14.25
C ALA A 36 7.11 6.47 15.48
N ALA A 37 8.39 6.81 15.29
CA ALA A 37 9.26 7.27 16.36
C ALA A 37 8.81 8.63 16.94
N GLU A 38 8.44 9.57 16.06
CA GLU A 38 7.91 10.88 16.45
C GLU A 38 6.59 10.75 17.23
N LEU A 39 5.66 9.92 16.74
CA LEU A 39 4.38 9.66 17.42
C LEU A 39 4.58 8.99 18.79
N GLY A 40 5.50 8.04 18.88
CA GLY A 40 5.87 7.40 20.15
C GLY A 40 6.47 8.42 21.15
N SER A 41 7.39 9.26 20.69
CA SER A 41 8.02 10.31 21.51
C SER A 41 7.02 11.35 21.98
N ALA A 42 6.09 11.76 21.09
CA ALA A 42 4.99 12.66 21.43
C ALA A 42 4.05 12.04 22.48
N SER A 43 3.72 10.75 22.34
CA SER A 43 2.92 10.00 23.30
C SER A 43 3.54 10.00 24.70
N SER A 44 4.83 9.65 24.79
CA SER A 44 5.58 9.65 26.05
C SER A 44 5.70 11.04 26.66
N SER A 45 6.00 12.07 25.86
CA SER A 45 6.16 13.44 26.33
C SER A 45 4.85 14.01 26.87
N PHE A 46 3.75 13.79 26.15
CA PHE A 46 2.42 14.26 26.57
C PHE A 46 1.95 13.55 27.85
N TRP A 47 2.19 12.25 27.97
CA TRP A 47 1.92 11.50 29.20
C TRP A 47 2.72 12.03 30.40
N ALA A 48 4.03 12.27 30.23
CA ALA A 48 4.90 12.80 31.28
C ALA A 48 4.43 14.20 31.76
N LEU A 49 4.10 15.09 30.82
CA LEU A 49 3.58 16.42 31.16
C LEU A 49 2.24 16.35 31.91
N THR A 50 1.30 15.54 31.42
CA THR A 50 -0.03 15.47 32.04
C THR A 50 0.01 14.83 33.42
N SER A 51 0.76 13.74 33.57
CA SER A 51 0.93 13.08 34.87
C SER A 51 1.67 13.97 35.87
N GLY A 52 2.65 14.75 35.41
CA GLY A 52 3.32 15.76 36.22
C GLY A 52 2.37 16.85 36.73
N VAL A 53 1.53 17.41 35.86
CA VAL A 53 0.58 18.47 36.26
C VAL A 53 -0.54 17.94 37.16
N ALA A 54 -1.12 16.78 36.83
CA ALA A 54 -2.21 16.17 37.60
C ALA A 54 -1.74 15.59 38.96
N GLY A 55 -0.47 15.19 39.07
CA GLY A 55 0.12 14.67 40.30
C GLY A 55 0.58 15.75 41.30
N GLN A 56 0.45 17.04 40.95
CA GLN A 56 0.91 18.18 41.76
C GLN A 56 -0.28 18.97 42.32
N ALA A 57 -0.27 20.30 42.19
CA ALA A 57 -1.23 21.19 42.85
C ALA A 57 -2.64 21.19 42.22
N TRP A 58 -2.81 20.72 40.99
CA TRP A 58 -4.11 20.74 40.32
C TRP A 58 -4.85 19.41 40.51
N GLN A 59 -5.68 19.36 41.55
CA GLN A 59 -6.48 18.19 41.92
C GLN A 59 -7.98 18.49 41.91
N GLY A 60 -8.79 17.43 41.85
CA GLY A 60 -10.25 17.50 41.86
C GLY A 60 -10.90 17.06 40.53
N PRO A 61 -12.25 17.08 40.45
CA PRO A 61 -13.00 16.47 39.34
C PRO A 61 -12.63 16.99 37.94
N ALA A 62 -12.26 18.27 37.85
CA ALA A 62 -11.81 18.87 36.59
C ALA A 62 -10.44 18.33 36.13
N SER A 63 -9.50 18.12 37.07
CA SER A 63 -8.18 17.53 36.78
C SER A 63 -8.32 16.06 36.38
N GLU A 64 -9.21 15.30 37.05
CA GLU A 64 -9.52 13.91 36.69
C GLU A 64 -10.12 13.80 35.28
N ALA A 65 -11.06 14.68 34.92
CA ALA A 65 -11.63 14.74 33.58
C ALA A 65 -10.57 15.04 32.51
N MET A 66 -9.68 16.00 32.77
CA MET A 66 -8.58 16.32 31.85
C MET A 66 -7.58 15.15 31.70
N ALA A 67 -7.24 14.47 32.81
CA ALA A 67 -6.40 13.28 32.79
C ALA A 67 -7.03 12.12 31.99
N ALA A 68 -8.37 11.97 32.03
CA ALA A 68 -9.08 11.01 31.19
C ALA A 68 -8.95 11.32 29.69
N SER A 69 -9.19 12.57 29.28
CA SER A 69 -8.99 13.01 27.89
C SER A 69 -7.54 12.85 27.43
N ALA A 70 -6.58 13.11 28.32
CA ALA A 70 -5.17 12.94 28.02
C ALA A 70 -4.78 11.49 27.77
N ARG A 71 -5.29 10.53 28.57
CA ARG A 71 -5.08 9.09 28.32
C ARG A 71 -5.63 8.66 26.96
N SER A 72 -6.78 9.18 26.55
CA SER A 72 -7.34 8.94 25.22
C SER A 72 -6.43 9.44 24.11
N TYR A 73 -5.83 10.62 24.27
CA TYR A 73 -4.89 11.16 23.28
C TYR A 73 -3.57 10.38 23.21
N VAL A 74 -3.02 9.98 24.36
CA VAL A 74 -1.83 9.09 24.43
C VAL A 74 -2.13 7.75 23.75
N GLY A 75 -3.30 7.17 24.00
CA GLY A 75 -3.75 5.94 23.32
C GLY A 75 -3.84 6.10 21.80
N PHE A 76 -4.35 7.23 21.32
CA PHE A 76 -4.39 7.55 19.89
C PHE A 76 -2.99 7.60 19.29
N LEU A 77 -2.07 8.34 19.91
CA LEU A 77 -0.70 8.47 19.42
C LEU A 77 0.02 7.13 19.37
N SER A 78 -0.15 6.30 20.40
CA SER A 78 0.43 4.96 20.44
C SER A 78 -0.15 4.03 19.37
N ALA A 79 -1.47 4.07 19.13
CA ALA A 79 -2.11 3.29 18.07
C ALA A 79 -1.66 3.76 16.67
N ALA A 80 -1.54 5.08 16.47
CA ALA A 80 -1.05 5.66 15.22
C ALA A 80 0.44 5.31 14.98
N ALA A 81 1.26 5.29 16.03
CA ALA A 81 2.66 4.85 15.95
C ALA A 81 2.77 3.39 15.50
N ALA A 82 1.97 2.49 16.09
CA ALA A 82 1.93 1.08 15.69
C ALA A 82 1.49 0.93 14.22
N GLN A 83 0.47 1.66 13.78
CA GLN A 83 0.04 1.66 12.38
C GLN A 83 1.16 2.10 11.42
N ALA A 84 1.94 3.12 11.79
CA ALA A 84 3.06 3.60 11.00
C ALA A 84 4.20 2.55 10.94
N GLN A 85 4.45 1.80 12.02
CA GLN A 85 5.41 0.69 12.01
C GLN A 85 4.99 -0.42 11.06
N GLU A 86 3.71 -0.83 11.08
CA GLU A 86 3.17 -1.82 10.15
C GLU A 86 3.27 -1.35 8.69
N ALA A 87 2.98 -0.07 8.43
CA ALA A 87 3.15 0.52 7.09
C ALA A 87 4.62 0.47 6.61
N ALA A 88 5.57 0.74 7.51
CA ALA A 88 6.99 0.60 7.20
C ALA A 88 7.38 -0.85 6.90
N GLY A 89 6.86 -1.82 7.66
CA GLY A 89 7.03 -3.25 7.43
C GLY A 89 6.49 -3.69 6.07
N GLY A 90 5.25 -3.30 5.76
CA GLY A 90 4.60 -3.60 4.48
C GLY A 90 5.37 -3.03 3.28
N ALA A 91 5.88 -1.79 3.38
CA ALA A 91 6.70 -1.19 2.33
C ALA A 91 7.99 -1.98 2.07
N ARG A 92 8.70 -2.42 3.13
CA ARG A 92 9.88 -3.30 2.98
C ARG A 92 9.54 -4.64 2.36
N ALA A 93 8.42 -5.24 2.74
CA ALA A 93 7.98 -6.51 2.16
C ALA A 93 7.69 -6.39 0.65
N VAL A 94 7.04 -5.30 0.22
CA VAL A 94 6.81 -5.02 -1.21
C VAL A 94 8.13 -4.80 -1.95
N ALA A 95 9.06 -4.04 -1.37
CA ALA A 95 10.39 -3.83 -1.95
C ALA A 95 11.15 -5.16 -2.12
N GLY A 96 11.14 -6.03 -1.11
CA GLY A 96 11.75 -7.36 -1.18
C GLY A 96 11.10 -8.27 -2.22
N ALA A 97 9.76 -8.23 -2.34
CA ALA A 97 9.03 -8.98 -3.36
C ALA A 97 9.39 -8.50 -4.79
N PHE A 98 9.57 -7.19 -4.98
CA PHE A 98 10.02 -6.62 -6.24
C PHE A 98 11.42 -7.12 -6.62
N GLU A 99 12.40 -7.05 -5.71
CA GLU A 99 13.77 -7.50 -6.01
C GLU A 99 13.84 -9.02 -6.25
N THR A 100 13.06 -9.80 -5.50
CA THR A 100 12.93 -11.25 -5.73
C THR A 100 12.41 -11.54 -7.13
N ALA A 101 11.34 -10.86 -7.55
CA ALA A 101 10.78 -11.04 -8.87
C ALA A 101 11.70 -10.53 -9.98
N ARG A 102 12.41 -9.42 -9.75
CA ARG A 102 13.41 -8.89 -10.68
C ARG A 102 14.60 -9.83 -10.86
N ALA A 103 15.03 -10.52 -9.82
CA ALA A 103 16.08 -11.53 -9.91
C ALA A 103 15.63 -12.81 -10.63
N ALA A 104 14.34 -13.13 -10.55
CA ALA A 104 13.77 -14.33 -11.18
C ALA A 104 13.34 -14.14 -12.64
N ILE A 105 12.93 -12.91 -13.02
CA ILE A 105 12.44 -12.63 -14.37
C ILE A 105 13.56 -12.77 -15.41
N VAL A 106 13.19 -13.19 -16.62
CA VAL A 106 14.15 -13.30 -17.71
C VAL A 106 14.64 -11.90 -18.11
N HIS A 107 15.93 -11.77 -18.41
CA HIS A 107 16.48 -10.49 -18.84
C HIS A 107 15.99 -10.16 -20.26
N PRO A 108 15.59 -8.91 -20.57
CA PRO A 108 15.10 -8.54 -21.90
C PRO A 108 16.04 -8.88 -23.06
N LEU A 109 17.36 -8.82 -22.83
CA LEU A 109 18.36 -9.20 -23.84
C LEU A 109 18.35 -10.70 -24.16
N ALA A 110 18.03 -11.57 -23.21
CA ALA A 110 17.93 -13.01 -23.44
C ALA A 110 16.71 -13.34 -24.31
N VAL A 111 15.57 -12.69 -24.05
CA VAL A 111 14.37 -12.80 -24.88
C VAL A 111 14.68 -12.31 -26.30
N ALA A 112 15.30 -11.14 -26.45
CA ALA A 112 15.68 -10.59 -27.75
C ALA A 112 16.66 -11.50 -28.52
N ALA A 113 17.63 -12.11 -27.82
CA ALA A 113 18.58 -13.05 -28.42
C ALA A 113 17.85 -14.28 -28.99
N ASN A 114 16.95 -14.89 -28.22
CA ASN A 114 16.15 -16.03 -28.69
C ASN A 114 15.31 -15.65 -29.94
N ARG A 115 14.63 -14.50 -29.93
CA ARG A 115 13.86 -14.03 -31.10
C ARG A 115 14.75 -13.81 -32.32
N SER A 116 15.95 -13.27 -32.13
CA SER A 116 16.91 -13.07 -33.23
C SER A 116 17.43 -14.40 -33.80
N ALA A 117 17.64 -15.40 -32.94
CA ALA A 117 18.09 -16.73 -33.35
C ALA A 117 17.05 -17.43 -34.23
N ILE A 118 15.76 -17.37 -33.86
CA ILE A 118 14.67 -17.91 -34.69
C ILE A 118 14.68 -17.28 -36.08
N VAL A 119 14.82 -15.96 -36.18
CA VAL A 119 14.88 -15.26 -37.49
C VAL A 119 16.04 -15.78 -38.35
N GLN A 120 17.22 -16.02 -37.77
CA GLN A 120 18.38 -16.55 -38.50
C GLN A 120 18.18 -18.01 -38.93
N LEU A 121 17.62 -18.84 -38.03
CA LEU A 121 17.34 -20.24 -38.32
C LEU A 121 16.33 -20.39 -39.44
N VAL A 122 15.26 -19.58 -39.43
CA VAL A 122 14.23 -19.56 -40.49
C VAL A 122 14.82 -19.08 -41.82
N ARG A 123 15.61 -17.99 -41.80
CA ARG A 123 16.24 -17.45 -43.03
C ARG A 123 17.19 -18.43 -43.70
N SER A 124 17.83 -19.31 -42.94
CA SER A 124 18.74 -20.34 -43.45
C SER A 124 18.07 -21.70 -43.72
N ASN A 125 16.76 -21.83 -43.49
CA ASN A 125 16.04 -23.10 -43.56
C ASN A 125 15.58 -23.51 -44.98
N PHE A 126 16.41 -23.31 -46.01
CA PHE A 126 16.04 -23.60 -47.40
C PHE A 126 15.73 -25.08 -47.64
N LEU A 127 16.40 -25.99 -46.92
CA LEU A 127 16.26 -27.44 -47.05
C LEU A 127 15.40 -28.07 -45.94
N GLY A 128 14.81 -27.27 -45.04
CA GLY A 128 14.04 -27.79 -43.90
C GLY A 128 14.88 -28.38 -42.76
N LEU A 129 16.21 -28.43 -42.88
CA LEU A 129 17.11 -29.06 -41.91
C LEU A 129 17.13 -28.36 -40.54
N ASN A 130 16.77 -27.08 -40.47
CA ASN A 130 16.74 -26.32 -39.22
C ASN A 130 15.45 -26.53 -38.40
N ALA A 131 14.50 -27.35 -38.86
CA ALA A 131 13.21 -27.52 -38.20
C ALA A 131 13.33 -27.87 -36.70
N VAL A 132 14.24 -28.78 -36.33
CA VAL A 132 14.46 -29.17 -34.93
C VAL A 132 15.06 -28.02 -34.11
N ALA A 133 15.98 -27.24 -34.69
CA ALA A 133 16.58 -26.09 -34.01
C ALA A 133 15.56 -24.95 -33.80
N ILE A 134 14.64 -24.74 -34.75
CA ILE A 134 13.55 -23.77 -34.62
C ILE A 134 12.62 -24.19 -33.48
N MET A 135 12.17 -25.45 -33.46
CA MET A 135 11.31 -25.96 -32.38
C MET A 135 12.00 -25.87 -31.00
N ALA A 136 13.30 -26.13 -30.93
CA ALA A 136 14.06 -25.98 -29.69
C ALA A 136 14.06 -24.52 -29.20
N ALA A 137 14.30 -23.56 -30.10
CA ALA A 137 14.27 -22.14 -29.77
C ALA A 137 12.85 -21.64 -29.40
N GLU A 138 11.80 -22.17 -30.03
CA GLU A 138 10.41 -21.91 -29.63
C GLU A 138 10.12 -22.46 -28.23
N GLY A 139 10.59 -23.67 -27.92
CA GLY A 139 10.46 -24.26 -26.58
C GLY A 139 11.20 -23.47 -25.50
N GLU A 140 12.39 -22.94 -25.79
CA GLU A 140 13.10 -22.03 -24.88
C GLU A 140 12.30 -20.74 -24.62
N TYR A 141 11.68 -20.18 -25.65
CA TYR A 141 10.84 -18.99 -25.53
C TYR A 141 9.62 -19.24 -24.63
N ASP A 142 8.96 -20.39 -24.78
CA ASP A 142 7.84 -20.78 -23.92
C ASP A 142 8.28 -20.97 -22.45
N GLN A 143 9.49 -21.47 -22.21
CA GLN A 143 10.07 -21.53 -20.86
C GLN A 143 10.35 -20.15 -20.30
N MET A 144 10.87 -19.22 -21.11
CA MET A 144 11.05 -17.82 -20.70
C MET A 144 9.71 -17.21 -20.30
N TRP A 145 8.64 -17.50 -21.05
CA TRP A 145 7.30 -17.05 -20.73
C TRP A 145 6.79 -17.59 -19.41
N ALA A 146 6.91 -18.89 -19.17
CA ALA A 146 6.50 -19.51 -17.92
C ALA A 146 7.24 -18.93 -16.70
N THR A 147 8.56 -18.71 -16.83
CA THR A 147 9.39 -18.08 -15.80
C THR A 147 8.90 -16.66 -15.49
N ASP A 148 8.69 -15.84 -16.52
CA ASP A 148 8.23 -14.46 -16.36
C ASP A 148 6.84 -14.39 -15.70
N VAL A 149 5.92 -15.27 -16.11
CA VAL A 149 4.58 -15.36 -15.52
C VAL A 149 4.66 -15.75 -14.04
N SER A 150 5.50 -16.73 -13.70
CA SER A 150 5.72 -17.17 -12.33
C SER A 150 6.28 -16.03 -11.47
N ALA A 151 7.31 -15.33 -11.95
CA ALA A 151 7.93 -14.22 -11.24
C ALA A 151 6.94 -13.08 -10.97
N MET A 152 6.18 -12.65 -11.99
CA MET A 152 5.20 -11.58 -11.85
C MET A 152 4.00 -11.96 -10.98
N THR A 153 3.58 -13.22 -11.01
CA THR A 153 2.53 -13.74 -10.13
C THR A 153 2.99 -13.78 -8.68
N GLY A 154 4.23 -14.23 -8.44
CA GLY A 154 4.87 -14.21 -7.12
C GLY A 154 4.97 -12.79 -6.56
N TYR A 155 5.40 -11.83 -7.38
CA TYR A 155 5.42 -10.41 -7.00
C TYR A 155 4.03 -9.90 -6.59
N HIS A 156 3.02 -10.15 -7.43
CA HIS A 156 1.65 -9.70 -7.15
C HIS A 156 1.11 -10.33 -5.86
N ALA A 157 1.35 -11.64 -5.65
CA ALA A 157 0.95 -12.32 -4.43
C ALA A 157 1.62 -11.73 -3.19
N GLY A 158 2.95 -11.53 -3.23
CA GLY A 158 3.71 -10.93 -2.13
C GLY A 158 3.27 -9.50 -1.81
N ALA A 159 3.09 -8.67 -2.84
CA ALA A 159 2.60 -7.30 -2.65
C ALA A 159 1.17 -7.26 -2.10
N SER A 160 0.29 -8.16 -2.56
CA SER A 160 -1.09 -8.28 -2.06
C SER A 160 -1.12 -8.73 -0.59
N ALA A 161 -0.25 -9.67 -0.21
CA ALA A 161 -0.14 -10.13 1.17
C ALA A 161 0.35 -9.01 2.10
N ALA A 162 1.39 -8.26 1.70
CA ALA A 162 1.87 -7.10 2.44
C ALA A 162 0.78 -6.02 2.61
N ALA A 163 -0.04 -5.79 1.58
CA ALA A 163 -1.18 -4.87 1.67
C ALA A 163 -2.25 -5.36 2.66
N ALA A 164 -2.58 -6.66 2.62
CA ALA A 164 -3.58 -7.25 3.50
C ALA A 164 -3.17 -7.18 4.98
N GLN A 165 -1.88 -7.26 5.29
CA GLN A 165 -1.34 -7.13 6.65
C GLN A 165 -1.59 -5.74 7.27
N LEU A 166 -1.86 -4.71 6.46
CA LEU A 166 -2.17 -3.36 6.98
C LEU A 166 -3.62 -3.22 7.46
N LEU A 167 -4.53 -4.11 7.04
CA LEU A 167 -5.95 -3.99 7.35
C LEU A 167 -6.26 -4.10 8.86
N PRO A 168 -5.69 -5.06 9.63
CA PRO A 168 -5.97 -5.19 11.05
C PRO A 168 -5.58 -3.94 11.84
N ALA A 169 -4.37 -3.40 11.62
CA ALA A 169 -3.93 -2.19 12.30
C ALA A 169 -4.82 -0.98 11.96
N GLN A 170 -5.29 -0.88 10.70
CA GLN A 170 -6.14 0.23 10.27
C GLN A 170 -7.52 0.15 10.92
N ASN A 171 -8.06 -1.06 11.04
CA ASN A 171 -9.30 -1.31 11.72
C ASN A 171 -9.16 -1.05 13.22
N ALA A 172 -8.08 -1.50 13.85
CA ALA A 172 -7.80 -1.22 15.26
C ALA A 172 -7.72 0.29 15.55
N LEU A 173 -7.09 1.08 14.67
CA LEU A 173 -7.06 2.54 14.81
C LEU A 173 -8.46 3.16 14.65
N ARG A 174 -9.27 2.67 13.69
CA ARG A 174 -10.66 3.13 13.53
C ARG A 174 -11.52 2.77 14.73
N ASP A 175 -11.42 1.54 15.22
CA ASP A 175 -12.17 1.05 16.37
C ASP A 175 -11.76 1.81 17.64
N PHE A 176 -10.47 2.08 17.81
CA PHE A 176 -9.97 2.95 18.87
C PHE A 176 -10.61 4.34 18.78
N LEU A 177 -10.60 4.99 17.61
CA LEU A 177 -11.24 6.28 17.42
C LEU A 177 -12.73 6.26 17.74
N HIS A 178 -13.44 5.19 17.36
CA HIS A 178 -14.85 4.97 17.69
C HIS A 178 -15.10 4.68 19.17
N SER A 179 -14.10 4.19 19.90
CA SER A 179 -14.17 3.95 21.34
C SER A 179 -13.92 5.20 22.18
N LEU A 180 -13.40 6.28 21.58
CA LEU A 180 -13.13 7.52 22.29
C LEU A 180 -14.44 8.18 22.75
N PRO A 181 -14.46 8.80 23.95
CA PRO A 181 -15.54 9.72 24.31
C PRO A 181 -15.47 10.98 23.44
N ASN A 182 -16.49 11.84 23.53
CA ASN A 182 -16.42 13.13 22.87
C ASN A 182 -15.22 13.96 23.37
N LEU A 183 -14.40 14.45 22.43
CA LEU A 183 -13.29 15.36 22.65
C LEU A 183 -13.63 16.73 22.04
N GLY A 184 -13.74 17.76 22.90
CA GLY A 184 -14.16 19.11 22.54
C GLY A 184 -15.48 19.52 23.19
N ILE A 185 -15.99 20.72 22.85
CA ILE A 185 -17.12 21.35 23.55
C ILE A 185 -18.40 21.23 22.70
N GLY A 186 -19.53 20.89 23.35
CA GLY A 186 -20.85 20.92 22.71
C GLY A 186 -21.18 19.71 21.82
N ASN A 187 -20.44 18.61 21.92
CA ASN A 187 -20.73 17.39 21.17
C ASN A 187 -21.86 16.57 21.81
N LYS A 188 -22.80 16.09 21.00
CA LYS A 188 -23.89 15.16 21.36
C LYS A 188 -23.72 13.84 20.61
N GLY A 189 -23.68 12.72 21.33
CA GLY A 189 -23.35 11.38 20.80
C GLY A 189 -22.02 10.87 21.37
N ASN A 190 -21.33 9.97 20.67
CA ASN A 190 -20.05 9.37 21.11
C ASN A 190 -18.95 9.52 20.03
N ALA A 191 -17.66 9.44 20.41
CA ALA A 191 -16.53 9.47 19.48
C ALA A 191 -16.43 10.70 18.55
N ASN A 192 -16.89 11.87 19.00
CA ASN A 192 -16.73 13.11 18.25
C ASN A 192 -15.45 13.84 18.64
N LEU A 193 -14.63 14.23 17.66
CA LEU A 193 -13.42 15.03 17.82
C LEU A 193 -13.60 16.41 17.15
N GLY A 194 -13.70 17.46 17.96
CA GLY A 194 -13.98 18.85 17.53
C GLY A 194 -15.14 19.46 18.32
N ASN A 195 -15.75 20.55 17.83
CA ASN A 195 -16.80 21.26 18.59
C ASN A 195 -18.17 21.18 17.92
N GLY A 196 -19.25 21.09 18.72
CA GLY A 196 -20.63 21.23 18.25
C GLY A 196 -21.14 20.12 17.33
N ASN A 197 -20.59 18.90 17.40
CA ASN A 197 -21.02 17.78 16.59
C ASN A 197 -22.29 17.10 17.16
N THR A 198 -23.23 16.69 16.31
CA THR A 198 -24.43 15.93 16.69
C THR A 198 -24.49 14.63 15.91
N GLY A 199 -24.26 13.50 16.59
CA GLY A 199 -24.14 12.15 16.02
C GLY A 199 -22.90 11.42 16.57
N ASN A 200 -22.49 10.31 15.96
CA ASN A 200 -21.35 9.52 16.43
C ASN A 200 -20.16 9.56 15.47
N SER A 201 -18.93 9.43 15.97
CA SER A 201 -17.73 9.23 15.15
C SER A 201 -17.42 10.37 14.16
N ASN A 202 -17.67 11.62 14.56
CA ASN A 202 -17.40 12.79 13.73
C ASN A 202 -16.03 13.39 14.02
N LEU A 203 -15.35 13.86 12.98
CA LEU A 203 -14.01 14.42 13.06
C LEU A 203 -14.06 15.78 12.35
N GLY A 204 -13.84 16.87 13.09
CA GLY A 204 -14.14 18.25 12.69
C GLY A 204 -15.22 18.90 13.57
N SER A 205 -15.74 20.07 13.18
CA SER A 205 -16.69 20.85 13.99
C SER A 205 -18.01 21.11 13.25
N GLY A 206 -19.12 21.19 13.99
CA GLY A 206 -20.44 21.54 13.47
C GLY A 206 -21.12 20.44 12.65
N ASN A 207 -20.67 19.19 12.77
CA ASN A 207 -21.22 18.09 11.99
C ASN A 207 -22.59 17.65 12.50
N THR A 208 -23.49 17.27 11.60
CA THR A 208 -24.76 16.59 11.92
C THR A 208 -24.80 15.24 11.22
N GLY A 209 -25.18 14.17 11.93
CA GLY A 209 -25.07 12.78 11.46
C GLY A 209 -23.82 12.08 12.00
N SER A 210 -23.55 10.85 11.56
CA SER A 210 -22.45 10.02 12.07
C SER A 210 -21.39 9.72 11.00
N GLY A 211 -20.12 9.59 11.40
CA GLY A 211 -19.01 9.19 10.54
C GLY A 211 -18.45 10.29 9.63
N ASN A 212 -18.63 11.56 9.99
CA ASN A 212 -18.11 12.69 9.22
C ASN A 212 -16.58 12.80 9.41
N LEU A 213 -15.83 12.89 8.31
CA LEU A 213 -14.36 12.99 8.31
C LEU A 213 -13.91 14.21 7.50
N PRO A 214 -12.88 14.96 7.92
CA PRO A 214 -12.64 16.29 7.39
C PRO A 214 -12.00 16.30 6.00
N ILE A 215 -11.33 15.24 5.52
CA ILE A 215 -10.51 15.27 4.28
C ILE A 215 -10.39 13.87 3.62
N PRO A 216 -10.27 13.75 2.26
CA PRO A 216 -10.29 12.48 1.51
C PRO A 216 -9.31 11.36 1.89
N TRP A 217 -8.25 11.62 2.65
CA TRP A 217 -7.21 10.62 3.00
C TRP A 217 -7.78 9.35 3.64
N PHE A 218 -8.80 9.46 4.49
CA PHE A 218 -9.45 8.31 5.12
C PHE A 218 -10.39 7.53 4.19
N ARG A 219 -10.90 8.17 3.13
CA ARG A 219 -11.69 7.53 2.06
C ARG A 219 -10.78 6.90 0.99
N ALA A 220 -9.55 7.40 0.86
CA ALA A 220 -8.60 7.03 -0.17
C ALA A 220 -8.00 5.62 0.03
N ASN A 221 -7.96 5.08 1.25
CA ASN A 221 -7.33 3.78 1.49
C ASN A 221 -8.12 2.59 0.89
N SER A 222 -9.42 2.74 0.62
CA SER A 222 -10.20 1.73 -0.12
C SER A 222 -10.18 1.92 -1.65
N THR A 223 -9.78 3.10 -2.13
CA THR A 223 -9.86 3.47 -3.55
C THR A 223 -8.51 3.55 -4.24
N ILE A 224 -7.41 3.82 -3.52
CA ILE A 224 -6.04 3.80 -4.06
C ILE A 224 -5.62 2.39 -4.49
N TRP A 225 -6.10 1.35 -3.82
CA TRP A 225 -5.90 -0.04 -4.24
C TRP A 225 -6.84 -0.47 -5.37
N ALA A 226 -8.00 0.16 -5.53
CA ALA A 226 -8.97 -0.14 -6.60
C ALA A 226 -8.66 0.57 -7.93
N SER A 227 -8.00 1.73 -7.89
CA SER A 227 -7.69 2.55 -9.07
C SER A 227 -6.50 2.03 -9.89
N ALA A 228 -5.65 1.17 -9.32
CA ALA A 228 -4.57 0.49 -10.05
C ALA A 228 -5.08 -0.46 -11.17
N THR A 229 -6.38 -0.76 -11.22
CA THR A 229 -7.00 -1.61 -12.27
C THR A 229 -7.78 -0.80 -13.32
N ARG A 230 -7.87 0.53 -13.20
CA ARG A 230 -8.71 1.38 -14.07
C ARG A 230 -7.89 2.43 -14.84
N VAL A 231 -6.81 2.00 -15.52
CA VAL A 231 -6.09 2.83 -16.51
C VAL A 231 -6.02 2.16 -17.90
N ARG A 232 -6.92 1.22 -18.20
CA ARG A 232 -7.14 0.74 -19.58
C ARG A 232 -8.62 0.53 -19.88
N ARG A 233 -9.39 1.63 -19.93
CA ARG A 233 -10.70 1.61 -20.59
C ARG A 233 -11.12 3.00 -21.07
N THR A 234 -10.23 3.70 -21.77
CA THR A 234 -10.58 4.94 -22.48
C THR A 234 -9.90 5.08 -23.85
N SER A 235 -9.31 4.02 -24.41
CA SER A 235 -8.74 4.04 -25.77
C SER A 235 -9.34 3.02 -26.74
N ALA A 236 -10.53 2.48 -26.46
CA ALA A 236 -11.16 1.47 -27.33
C ALA A 236 -12.66 1.74 -27.59
N SER A 237 -13.06 3.00 -27.67
CA SER A 237 -14.38 3.39 -28.18
C SER A 237 -14.27 4.72 -28.92
N GLY A 238 -13.79 4.67 -30.16
CA GLY A 238 -13.60 5.88 -30.95
C GLY A 238 -13.24 5.61 -32.40
N THR A 239 -13.88 4.64 -33.06
CA THR A 239 -13.97 4.64 -34.53
C THR A 239 -15.10 3.73 -35.01
N ARG A 240 -16.28 4.29 -35.21
CA ARG A 240 -17.18 3.91 -36.30
C ARG A 240 -18.22 5.00 -36.55
N ALA A 241 -18.49 5.23 -37.84
CA ALA A 241 -19.55 6.01 -38.47
C ALA A 241 -19.17 7.45 -38.91
N SER A 242 -18.61 7.57 -40.11
CA SER A 242 -19.37 8.03 -41.30
C SER A 242 -18.81 7.32 -42.52
#